data_AF-A0A846QET6-F1
#
_entry.id   AF-A0A846QET6-F1
#
_cell.length_a   1.000
_cell.length_b   1.000
_cell.length_c   1.000
_cell.angle_alpha   90.00
_cell.angle_beta   90.00
_cell.angle_gamma   90.00
#
_symmetry.space_group_name_H-M   'P 1'
#
loop_
_entity.id
_entity.type
_entity.pdbx_description
1 polymer ?
#
loop_
_entity_poly.entity_id
_entity_poly.type
_entity_poly.pdbx_seq_one_letter_code
_entity_poly.pdbx_strand_id
1 'polypeptide(L)'
;MFTFLFGWNRKIRKLRKRWDRLREKALKKKQPMKGDILTKMDVIEQNLRVLEERRVSRVERSRLAKEIEIDLEGIKAMIKMKEDEYAQQKSAPMPSQQKYQTRPG
;
A
#
# COMPACT_ATOMS: atom_id res chain seq x y z
N MET A 1 -5.73 -35.90 -9.99
CA MET A 1 -4.82 -35.15 -9.07
C MET A 1 -4.78 -33.67 -9.45
N PHE A 2 -5.65 -32.79 -8.90
CA PHE A 2 -5.64 -31.35 -9.23
C PHE A 2 -6.06 -30.44 -8.04
N THR A 3 -5.72 -30.79 -6.80
CA THR A 3 -6.17 -30.06 -5.60
C THR A 3 -5.25 -28.91 -5.15
N PHE A 4 -4.01 -28.79 -5.66
CA PHE A 4 -3.05 -27.77 -5.19
C PHE A 4 -3.23 -26.37 -5.81
N LEU A 5 -3.91 -26.24 -6.95
CA LEU A 5 -4.17 -24.94 -7.60
C LEU A 5 -5.33 -24.16 -6.95
N PHE A 6 -6.22 -24.85 -6.25
CA PHE A 6 -7.42 -24.23 -5.65
C PHE A 6 -7.11 -23.29 -4.48
N GLY A 7 -6.07 -23.58 -3.69
CA GLY A 7 -5.69 -22.75 -2.54
C GLY A 7 -5.13 -21.39 -2.95
N TRP A 8 -4.27 -21.38 -3.97
CA TRP A 8 -3.60 -20.16 -4.44
C TRP A 8 -4.59 -19.20 -5.12
N ASN A 9 -5.44 -19.72 -6.00
CA ASN A 9 -6.49 -18.93 -6.65
C ASN A 9 -7.46 -18.33 -5.63
N ARG A 10 -7.78 -19.07 -4.56
CA ARG A 10 -8.59 -18.56 -3.44
C ARG A 10 -7.87 -17.46 -2.67
N LYS A 11 -6.54 -17.56 -2.48
CA LYS A 11 -5.74 -16.52 -1.83
C LYS A 11 -5.73 -15.23 -2.68
N ILE A 12 -5.42 -15.32 -3.97
CA ILE A 12 -5.48 -14.17 -4.89
C ILE A 12 -6.87 -13.52 -4.85
N ARG A 13 -7.94 -14.30 -4.96
CA ARG A 13 -9.32 -13.77 -4.91
C ARG A 13 -9.64 -13.04 -3.60
N LYS A 14 -9.10 -13.50 -2.46
CA LYS A 14 -9.25 -12.79 -1.18
C LYS A 14 -8.50 -11.46 -1.19
N LEU A 15 -7.28 -11.42 -1.72
CA LEU A 15 -6.49 -10.18 -1.83
C LEU A 15 -7.17 -9.18 -2.76
N ARG A 16 -7.67 -9.64 -3.91
CA ARG A 16 -8.42 -8.78 -4.86
C ARG A 16 -9.65 -8.16 -4.21
N LYS A 17 -10.50 -8.98 -3.59
CA LYS A 17 -11.69 -8.51 -2.89
C LYS A 17 -11.36 -7.53 -1.75
N ARG A 18 -10.22 -7.71 -1.09
CA ARG A 18 -9.75 -6.81 -0.04
C ARG A 18 -9.29 -5.48 -0.63
N TRP A 19 -8.54 -5.51 -1.73
CA TRP A 19 -8.13 -4.32 -2.46
C TRP A 19 -9.33 -3.53 -2.97
N ASP A 20 -10.33 -4.16 -3.60
CA ASP A 20 -11.55 -3.49 -4.10
C ASP A 20 -12.27 -2.73 -2.98
N ARG A 21 -12.47 -3.40 -1.83
CA ARG A 21 -13.12 -2.81 -0.65
C ARG A 21 -12.36 -1.64 -0.06
N LEU A 22 -11.03 -1.69 -0.08
CA LEU A 22 -10.20 -0.61 0.43
C LEU A 22 -10.16 0.56 -0.56
N ARG A 23 -10.17 0.28 -1.87
CA ARG A 23 -10.27 1.30 -2.93
C ARG A 23 -11.55 2.10 -2.80
N GLU A 24 -12.69 1.45 -2.63
CA GLU A 24 -13.97 2.14 -2.40
C GLU A 24 -13.94 3.03 -1.16
N LYS A 25 -13.31 2.57 -0.08
CA LYS A 25 -13.16 3.36 1.16
C LYS A 25 -12.20 4.54 0.96
N ALA A 26 -11.12 4.35 0.22
CA ALA A 26 -10.15 5.39 -0.11
C ALA A 26 -10.80 6.50 -0.96
N LEU A 27 -11.68 6.14 -1.91
CA LEU A 27 -12.38 7.11 -2.77
C LEU A 27 -13.28 8.08 -1.99
N LYS A 28 -13.77 7.65 -0.81
CA LYS A 28 -14.63 8.45 0.09
C LYS A 28 -13.84 9.41 0.99
N LYS A 29 -12.51 9.33 1.02
CA LYS A 29 -11.66 10.21 1.84
C LYS A 29 -11.40 11.55 1.16
N LYS A 30 -11.11 12.57 1.96
CA LYS A 30 -10.76 13.91 1.47
C LYS A 30 -9.28 14.01 1.05
N GLN A 31 -8.99 14.99 0.21
CA GLN A 31 -7.60 15.39 -0.12
C GLN A 31 -6.91 15.92 1.15
N PRO A 32 -5.59 15.75 1.34
CA PRO A 32 -4.60 15.12 0.44
C PRO A 32 -4.46 13.60 0.60
N MET A 33 -5.05 13.04 1.65
CA MET A 33 -4.93 11.63 2.05
C MET A 33 -5.39 10.68 0.95
N LYS A 34 -6.46 11.05 0.24
CA LYS A 34 -6.97 10.30 -0.92
C LYS A 34 -5.89 10.05 -1.97
N GLY A 35 -5.09 11.06 -2.34
CA GLY A 35 -4.06 10.93 -3.37
C GLY A 35 -2.99 9.92 -2.97
N ASP A 36 -2.44 10.08 -1.75
CA ASP A 36 -1.38 9.22 -1.24
C ASP A 36 -1.84 7.75 -1.09
N ILE A 37 -3.09 7.52 -0.69
CA ILE A 37 -3.67 6.17 -0.61
C ILE A 37 -3.85 5.56 -2.02
N LEU A 38 -4.36 6.32 -2.98
CA LEU A 38 -4.61 5.82 -4.34
C LEU A 38 -3.29 5.45 -5.04
N THR A 39 -2.24 6.26 -4.92
CA THR A 39 -0.91 5.93 -5.46
C THR A 39 -0.39 4.60 -4.91
N LYS A 40 -0.56 4.36 -3.60
CA LYS A 40 -0.19 3.07 -2.99
C LYS A 40 -1.10 1.93 -3.48
N MET A 41 -2.39 2.19 -3.70
CA MET A 41 -3.31 1.18 -4.26
C MET A 41 -2.92 0.77 -5.69
N ASP A 42 -2.42 1.69 -6.50
CA ASP A 42 -2.00 1.41 -7.88
C ASP A 42 -0.78 0.48 -7.93
N VAL A 43 0.19 0.67 -7.01
CA VAL A 43 1.34 -0.26 -6.85
C VAL A 43 0.85 -1.66 -6.46
N ILE A 44 -0.10 -1.75 -5.51
CA ILE A 44 -0.68 -3.05 -5.12
C ILE A 44 -1.42 -3.69 -6.31
N GLU A 45 -2.09 -2.89 -7.14
CA GLU A 45 -2.77 -3.39 -8.35
C GLU A 45 -1.77 -4.04 -9.32
N GLN A 46 -0.62 -3.41 -9.55
CA GLN A 46 0.44 -3.97 -10.38
C GLN A 46 0.96 -5.30 -9.82
N ASN A 47 1.19 -5.37 -8.50
CA ASN A 47 1.64 -6.60 -7.84
C ASN A 47 0.59 -7.72 -7.91
N LEU A 48 -0.70 -7.38 -7.79
CA LEU A 48 -1.81 -8.33 -7.98
C LEU A 48 -1.87 -8.87 -9.40
N ARG A 49 -1.73 -8.00 -10.42
CA ARG A 49 -1.68 -8.43 -11.83
C ARG A 49 -0.49 -9.36 -12.09
N VAL A 50 0.68 -9.08 -11.51
CA VAL A 50 1.83 -9.99 -11.60
C VAL A 50 1.50 -11.37 -11.03
N LEU A 51 0.78 -11.45 -9.91
CA LEU A 51 0.35 -12.72 -9.32
C LEU A 51 -0.73 -13.45 -10.13
N GLU A 52 -1.57 -12.72 -10.85
CA GLU A 52 -2.67 -13.24 -11.66
C GLU A 52 -2.20 -13.72 -13.04
N GLU A 53 -1.35 -12.93 -13.70
CA GLU A 53 -1.02 -13.10 -15.13
C GLU A 53 0.35 -13.75 -15.37
N ARG A 54 1.32 -13.56 -14.47
CA ARG A 54 2.69 -14.07 -14.69
C ARG A 54 2.90 -15.44 -14.07
N ARG A 55 3.67 -16.29 -14.77
CA ARG A 55 4.22 -17.53 -14.20
C ARG A 55 5.39 -17.20 -13.26
N VAL A 56 5.05 -16.77 -12.05
CA VAL A 56 6.01 -16.57 -10.95
C VAL A 56 6.31 -17.88 -10.22
N SER A 57 7.53 -18.03 -9.71
CA SER A 57 7.92 -19.19 -8.90
C SER A 57 7.09 -19.28 -7.62
N ARG A 58 7.03 -20.45 -6.98
CA ARG A 58 6.25 -20.63 -5.73
C ARG A 58 6.75 -19.70 -4.60
N VAL A 59 8.06 -19.48 -4.54
CA VAL A 59 8.70 -18.65 -3.51
C VAL A 59 8.37 -17.18 -3.74
N GLU A 60 8.57 -16.69 -4.97
CA GLU A 60 8.21 -15.31 -5.35
C GLU A 60 6.73 -15.05 -5.14
N ARG A 61 5.87 -16.01 -5.50
CA ARG A 61 4.43 -15.92 -5.23
C ARG A 61 4.13 -15.69 -3.76
N SER A 62 4.69 -16.52 -2.88
CA SER A 62 4.49 -16.37 -1.44
C SER A 62 5.02 -15.03 -0.92
N ARG A 63 6.18 -14.57 -1.43
CA ARG A 63 6.76 -13.27 -1.05
C ARG A 63 5.86 -12.10 -1.48
N LEU A 64 5.48 -12.05 -2.76
CA LEU A 64 4.60 -11.01 -3.31
C LEU A 64 3.24 -11.00 -2.61
N ALA A 65 2.65 -12.16 -2.33
CA ALA A 65 1.38 -12.22 -1.63
C ALA A 65 1.49 -11.68 -0.19
N LYS A 66 2.60 -11.91 0.51
CA LYS A 66 2.85 -11.34 1.84
C LYS A 66 3.05 -9.83 1.77
N GLU A 67 3.78 -9.35 0.77
CA GLU A 67 4.00 -7.92 0.53
C GLU A 67 2.68 -7.19 0.29
N ILE A 68 1.83 -7.72 -0.59
CA ILE A 68 0.48 -7.22 -0.82
C ILE A 68 -0.36 -7.24 0.47
N GLU A 69 -0.26 -8.30 1.30
CA GLU A 69 -0.97 -8.37 2.58
C GLU A 69 -0.53 -7.25 3.55
N ILE A 70 0.78 -6.98 3.64
CA ILE A 70 1.35 -5.92 4.46
C ILE A 70 0.88 -4.55 3.95
N ASP A 71 0.97 -4.30 2.65
CA ASP A 71 0.57 -3.03 2.06
C ASP A 71 -0.94 -2.76 2.23
N LEU A 72 -1.78 -3.78 2.05
CA LEU A 72 -3.22 -3.67 2.28
C LEU A 72 -3.57 -3.47 3.76
N GLU A 73 -2.76 -3.94 4.70
CA GLU A 73 -2.93 -3.60 6.12
C GLU A 73 -2.48 -2.16 6.40
N GLY A 74 -1.38 -1.72 5.81
CA GLY A 74 -0.91 -0.32 5.90
C GLY A 74 -1.95 0.66 5.37
N ILE A 75 -2.55 0.39 4.21
CA ILE A 75 -3.63 1.21 3.63
C ILE A 75 -4.88 1.20 4.50
N LYS A 76 -5.25 0.04 5.06
CA LYS A 76 -6.37 -0.04 5.99
C LYS A 76 -6.12 0.78 7.25
N ALA A 77 -4.90 0.78 7.78
CA ALA A 77 -4.50 1.62 8.91
C ALA A 77 -4.61 3.10 8.55
N MET A 78 -4.06 3.52 7.41
CA MET A 78 -4.22 4.88 6.89
C MET A 78 -5.70 5.26 6.79
N ILE A 79 -6.53 4.47 6.11
CA ILE A 79 -7.99 4.75 5.99
C ILE A 79 -8.68 4.88 7.35
N LYS A 80 -8.22 4.15 8.38
CA LYS A 80 -8.78 4.20 9.73
C LYS A 80 -8.29 5.41 10.53
N MET A 81 -7.12 5.96 10.23
CA MET A 81 -6.64 7.21 10.84
C MET A 81 -7.61 8.36 10.55
N LYS A 82 -7.75 9.26 11.53
CA LYS A 82 -8.52 10.49 11.32
C LYS A 82 -7.80 11.36 10.30
N GLU A 83 -8.56 12.01 9.42
CA GLU A 83 -8.00 12.89 8.39
C GLU A 83 -7.16 14.02 9.01
N ASP A 84 -7.53 14.46 10.22
CA ASP A 84 -6.83 15.50 10.98
C ASP A 84 -5.44 15.08 11.48
N GLU A 85 -5.27 13.81 11.89
CA GLU A 85 -3.97 13.27 12.31
C GLU A 85 -3.02 13.11 11.11
N TYR A 86 -3.58 12.77 9.94
CA TYR A 86 -2.81 12.67 8.70
C TYR A 86 -2.28 14.04 8.24
N ALA A 87 -3.11 15.08 8.34
CA ALA A 87 -2.72 16.45 8.02
C ALA A 87 -1.61 16.95 8.94
N GLN A 88 -1.70 16.69 10.26
CA GLN A 88 -0.68 17.08 11.24
C GLN A 88 0.68 16.41 11.00
N GLN A 89 0.71 15.14 10.57
CA GLN A 89 1.96 14.47 10.21
C GLN A 89 2.63 15.05 8.96
N LYS A 90 1.85 15.50 7.96
CA LYS A 90 2.39 16.08 6.73
C LYS A 90 2.85 17.54 6.91
N SER A 91 2.27 18.25 7.88
CA SER A 91 2.63 19.65 8.19
C SER A 91 3.77 19.81 9.19
N ALA A 92 4.35 18.72 9.71
CA ALA A 92 5.52 18.82 10.58
C ALA A 92 6.68 19.45 9.77
N PRO A 93 7.15 20.66 10.12
CA PRO A 93 8.26 21.27 9.42
C PRO A 93 9.49 20.40 9.65
N MET A 94 10.12 19.97 8.56
CA MET A 94 11.50 19.47 8.58
C MET A 94 12.34 20.47 9.37
N PRO A 95 13.12 20.07 10.39
CA PRO A 95 14.02 20.99 11.06
C PRO A 95 14.96 21.55 10.00
N SER A 96 14.78 22.84 9.71
CA SER A 96 15.60 23.60 8.78
C SER A 96 17.06 23.40 9.16
N GLN A 97 17.84 22.78 8.28
CA GLN A 97 19.30 22.70 8.40
C GLN A 97 19.90 24.10 8.18
N GLN A 98 19.73 25.00 9.15
CA GLN A 98 20.40 26.29 9.23
C GLN A 98 21.50 26.20 10.29
N LYS A 99 22.55 25.40 10.06
CA LYS A 99 23.79 25.52 10.87
C LYS A 99 25.01 25.06 10.10
N TYR A 100 25.40 25.77 9.04
CA TYR A 100 26.82 25.88 8.62
C TYR A 100 27.07 27.24 7.93
N GLN A 101 26.82 28.32 8.66
CA GLN A 101 27.55 29.58 8.44
C GLN A 101 28.23 29.96 9.74
N THR A 102 29.44 29.46 9.95
CA THR A 102 30.45 30.14 10.78
C THR A 102 31.84 29.73 10.29
N ARG A 103 32.42 30.59 9.43
CA ARG A 103 33.81 31.13 9.34
C ARG A 103 35.03 30.21 9.54
N PRO A 104 36.23 30.51 9.00
CA PRO A 104 36.85 31.86 9.01
C PRO A 104 37.65 32.28 7.77
N GLY A 105 37.89 33.58 7.68
CA GLY A 105 38.97 34.24 6.95
C GLY A 105 39.56 35.31 7.85
#